data_AF-A0A9D4YQV3-F1
#
_entry.id   AF-A0A9D4YQV3-F1
#
_cell.length_a   1.000
_cell.length_b   1.000
_cell.length_c   1.000
_cell.angle_alpha   90.00
_cell.angle_beta   90.00
_cell.angle_gamma   90.00
#
_symmetry.space_group_name_H-M   'P 1'
#
loop_
_entity.id
_entity.type
_entity.pdbx_description
1 polymer ?
#
loop_
_entity_poly.entity_id
_entity_poly.type
_entity_poly.pdbx_seq_one_letter_code
_entity_poly.pdbx_strand_id
1 'polypeptide(L)'
;MSPMFFYLVFLGLPQKIATIEGLHHSLYANDINLWVPEGRGDGHLEETGADAVQEFLRGMGLECSTAKSELFTPQTHELGPQNRPSRWREEIGN
;
A
#
# COMPACT_ATOMS: atom_id res chain seq x y z
N MET A 1 17.86 4.03 -12.89
CA MET A 1 16.74 4.91 -13.33
C MET A 1 17.02 6.33 -12.86
N SER A 2 16.80 7.35 -13.69
CA SER A 2 16.83 8.74 -13.22
C SER A 2 15.52 9.10 -12.51
N PRO A 3 15.49 10.04 -11.56
CA PRO A 3 14.26 10.44 -10.85
C PRO A 3 13.15 10.90 -11.80
N MET A 4 13.50 11.61 -12.87
CA MET A 4 12.55 12.14 -13.84
C MET A 4 11.94 11.04 -14.72
N PHE A 5 12.75 10.07 -15.14
CA PHE A 5 12.26 8.90 -15.88
C PHE A 5 11.27 8.08 -15.05
N PHE A 6 11.47 8.05 -13.73
CA PHE A 6 10.55 7.40 -12.82
C PHE A 6 9.15 8.04 -12.89
N TYR A 7 9.03 9.35 -12.71
CA TYR A 7 7.73 10.03 -12.78
C TYR A 7 6.99 9.84 -14.11
N LEU A 8 7.72 9.67 -15.23
CA LEU A 8 7.13 9.44 -16.54
C LEU A 8 6.62 8.00 -16.73
N VAL A 9 7.37 7.02 -16.25
CA VAL A 9 7.00 5.60 -16.34
C VAL A 9 5.74 5.30 -15.54
N PHE A 10 5.60 5.89 -14.34
CA PHE A 10 4.43 5.63 -13.49
C PHE A 10 3.24 6.55 -13.79
N LEU A 11 3.34 7.39 -14.83
CA LEU A 11 2.26 8.24 -15.26
C LEU A 11 1.08 7.36 -15.72
N GLY A 12 0.02 7.30 -14.91
CA GLY A 12 -1.17 6.46 -15.16
C GLY A 12 -1.27 5.20 -14.28
N LEU A 13 -0.19 4.77 -13.62
CA LEU A 13 -0.28 3.65 -12.67
C LEU A 13 -1.23 3.96 -11.49
N PRO A 14 -1.15 5.14 -10.84
CA PRO A 14 -2.08 5.49 -9.76
C PRO A 14 -3.55 5.43 -10.19
N GLN A 15 -3.84 5.85 -11.42
CA GLN A 15 -5.20 5.81 -11.98
C GLN A 15 -5.68 4.38 -12.20
N LYS A 16 -4.80 3.48 -12.67
CA LYS A 16 -5.12 2.06 -12.83
C LYS A 16 -5.34 1.36 -11.49
N ILE A 17 -4.53 1.67 -10.47
CA ILE A 17 -4.72 1.07 -9.13
C ILE A 17 -6.00 1.62 -8.48
N ALA A 18 -6.31 2.90 -8.68
CA ALA A 18 -7.51 3.53 -8.12
C ALA A 18 -8.84 2.93 -8.63
N THR A 19 -8.83 2.12 -9.70
CA THR A 19 -10.05 1.40 -10.13
C THR A 19 -10.37 0.17 -9.27
N ILE A 20 -9.42 -0.28 -8.44
CA ILE A 20 -9.61 -1.41 -7.53
C ILE A 20 -10.22 -0.86 -6.23
N GLU A 21 -11.53 -1.04 -6.05
CA GLU A 21 -12.25 -0.53 -4.89
C GLU A 21 -11.72 -1.13 -3.57
N GLY A 22 -11.46 -0.27 -2.58
CA GLY A 22 -10.96 -0.68 -1.27
C GLY A 22 -9.43 -0.89 -1.20
N LEU A 23 -8.73 -0.79 -2.34
CA LEU A 23 -7.27 -0.85 -2.38
C LEU A 23 -6.67 0.55 -2.31
N HIS A 24 -5.81 0.77 -1.33
CA HIS A 24 -5.05 1.99 -1.17
C HIS A 24 -3.62 1.81 -1.68
N HIS A 25 -3.00 2.91 -2.12
CA HIS A 25 -1.65 2.86 -2.66
C HIS A 25 -0.83 4.12 -2.38
N SER A 26 0.49 3.96 -2.39
CA SER A 26 1.46 5.06 -2.43
C SER A 26 2.62 4.70 -3.36
N LEU A 27 3.14 5.70 -4.07
CA LEU A 27 4.29 5.55 -4.96
C LEU A 27 5.36 6.55 -4.51
N TYR A 28 6.57 6.06 -4.25
CA TYR A 28 7.70 6.91 -3.91
C TYR A 28 9.00 6.32 -4.44
N ALA A 29 9.65 7.03 -5.37
CA ALA A 29 10.78 6.48 -6.12
C ALA A 29 10.46 5.04 -6.55
N ASN A 30 11.41 4.10 -6.50
CA ASN A 30 11.22 2.70 -6.89
C ASN A 30 10.22 1.87 -6.07
N ASP A 31 9.58 2.43 -5.05
CA ASP A 31 8.73 1.67 -4.13
C ASP A 31 7.24 1.98 -4.38
N ILE A 32 6.46 0.90 -4.47
CA ILE A 32 5.01 0.92 -4.61
C ILE A 32 4.45 0.16 -3.42
N ASN A 33 3.69 0.85 -2.57
CA ASN A 33 3.02 0.21 -1.45
C ASN A 33 1.52 0.08 -1.76
N LEU A 34 0.96 -1.08 -1.44
CA LEU A 34 -0.46 -1.42 -1.60
C LEU A 34 -0.99 -1.92 -0.27
N TRP A 35 -2.19 -1.50 0.14
CA TRP A 35 -2.80 -1.98 1.38
C TRP A 35 -4.33 -1.86 1.37
N VAL A 36 -4.99 -2.69 2.17
CA VAL A 36 -6.41 -2.59 2.49
C VAL A 36 -6.58 -2.13 3.95
N PRO A 37 -7.51 -1.20 4.25
CA PRO A 37 -7.79 -0.81 5.63
C PRO A 37 -8.31 -1.98 6.48
N GLU A 38 -7.98 -1.98 7.78
CA GLU A 38 -8.35 -3.03 8.72
C GLU A 38 -9.85 -3.39 8.67
N GLY A 39 -10.13 -4.70 8.73
CA GLY A 39 -11.49 -5.24 8.75
C GLY A 39 -12.15 -5.44 7.38
N ARG A 40 -11.43 -5.21 6.27
CA ARG A 40 -12.00 -5.26 4.90
C ARG A 40 -11.33 -6.23 3.92
N GLY A 41 -10.27 -6.96 4.29
CA GLY A 41 -9.47 -7.75 3.33
C GLY A 41 -9.12 -9.17 3.79
N ASP A 42 -9.20 -10.13 2.87
CA ASP A 42 -8.72 -11.51 2.97
C ASP A 42 -7.35 -11.72 2.27
N GLY A 43 -6.71 -10.63 1.81
CA GLY A 43 -5.45 -10.64 1.06
C GLY A 43 -5.62 -10.66 -0.48
N HIS A 44 -6.81 -10.95 -1.00
CA HIS A 44 -7.02 -11.05 -2.45
C HIS A 44 -6.93 -9.70 -3.18
N LEU A 45 -7.27 -8.60 -2.50
CA LEU A 45 -7.23 -7.27 -3.11
C LEU A 45 -5.78 -6.79 -3.29
N GLU A 46 -4.90 -7.08 -2.33
CA GLU A 46 -3.47 -6.78 -2.42
C GLU A 46 -2.80 -7.59 -3.53
N GLU A 47 -3.13 -8.88 -3.67
CA GLU A 47 -2.67 -9.72 -4.78
C GLU A 47 -3.14 -9.18 -6.13
N THR A 48 -4.43 -8.86 -6.25
CA THR A 48 -5.00 -8.27 -7.47
C THR A 48 -4.33 -6.95 -7.84
N GLY A 49 -4.04 -6.12 -6.83
CA GLY A 49 -3.29 -4.89 -6.99
C GLY A 49 -1.85 -5.12 -7.47
N ALA A 50 -1.16 -6.08 -6.88
CA ALA A 50 0.20 -6.45 -7.29
C ALA A 50 0.25 -6.96 -8.74
N ASP A 51 -0.72 -7.79 -9.14
CA ASP A 51 -0.84 -8.28 -10.51
C ASP A 51 -1.11 -7.15 -11.50
N ALA A 52 -2.00 -6.21 -11.15
CA ALA A 52 -2.29 -5.04 -11.98
C ALA A 52 -1.06 -4.15 -12.19
N VAL A 53 -0.23 -3.99 -11.15
CA VAL A 53 1.06 -3.30 -11.21
C VAL A 53 2.04 -4.04 -12.11
N GLN A 54 2.20 -5.35 -11.94
CA GLN A 54 3.10 -6.15 -12.78
C GLN A 54 2.70 -6.10 -14.25
N GLU A 55 1.41 -6.21 -14.55
CA GLU A 55 0.90 -6.12 -15.92
C GLU A 55 1.21 -4.75 -16.56
N PHE A 56 1.00 -3.67 -15.80
CA PHE A 56 1.31 -2.32 -16.26
C PHE A 56 2.79 -2.15 -16.58
N LEU A 57 3.66 -2.63 -15.69
CA LEU A 57 5.11 -2.53 -15.85
C LEU A 57 5.64 -3.40 -16.98
N ARG A 58 5.08 -4.59 -17.17
CA ARG A 58 5.41 -5.47 -18.30
C ARG A 58 5.16 -4.78 -19.64
N GLY A 59 4.10 -3.98 -19.73
CA GLY A 59 3.80 -3.14 -20.90
C GLY A 59 4.88 -2.11 -21.23
N MET A 60 5.76 -1.79 -20.27
CA MET A 60 6.88 -0.85 -20.42
C MET A 60 8.25 -1.53 -20.45
N GLY A 61 8.29 -2.86 -20.47
CA GLY A 61 9.53 -3.63 -20.37
C GLY A 61 10.20 -3.55 -18.99
N LEU A 62 9.41 -3.30 -17.94
CA LEU A 62 9.86 -3.26 -16.56
C LEU A 62 9.28 -4.44 -15.77
N GLU A 63 10.02 -4.88 -14.76
CA GLU A 63 9.61 -5.99 -13.88
C GLU A 63 9.80 -5.60 -12.41
N CYS A 64 8.89 -6.08 -11.56
CA CYS A 64 9.03 -5.96 -10.11
C CYS A 64 10.13 -6.90 -9.61
N SER A 65 10.98 -6.41 -8.70
CA SER A 65 11.97 -7.23 -8.02
C SER A 65 11.30 -8.08 -6.95
N THR A 66 11.06 -9.37 -7.24
CA THR A 66 10.53 -10.35 -6.27
C THR A 66 11.35 -10.44 -4.99
N ALA A 67 12.68 -10.29 -5.08
CA ALA A 67 13.58 -10.30 -3.92
C ALA A 67 13.44 -9.10 -2.96
N LYS A 68 12.67 -8.07 -3.33
CA LYS A 68 12.42 -6.86 -2.53
C LYS A 68 10.94 -6.67 -2.18
N SER A 69 10.07 -7.55 -2.67
CA SER A 69 8.63 -7.44 -2.43
C SER A 69 8.30 -8.20 -1.16
N GLU A 70 7.80 -7.50 -0.15
CA GLU A 70 7.48 -8.08 1.16
C GLU A 70 6.01 -7.79 1.52
N LEU A 71 5.29 -8.80 2.03
CA LEU A 71 3.97 -8.61 2.61
C LEU A 71 4.13 -8.24 4.09
N PHE A 72 3.69 -7.03 4.45
CA PHE A 72 3.71 -6.56 5.83
C PHE A 72 2.30 -6.52 6.41
N THR A 73 2.06 -7.32 7.44
CA THR A 73 0.85 -7.23 8.26
C THR A 73 1.16 -6.41 9.52
N PRO A 74 0.62 -5.19 9.67
CA PRO A 74 0.81 -4.42 10.89
C PRO A 74 0.23 -5.20 12.08
N GLN A 75 1.07 -5.54 13.06
CA GLN A 75 0.57 -6.09 14.31
C GLN A 75 -0.08 -4.94 15.08
N THR A 76 -1.41 -4.98 15.20
CA THR A 76 -2.11 -4.16 16.20
C THR A 76 -1.68 -4.69 17.56
N HIS A 77 -0.66 -4.09 18.15
CA HIS A 77 -0.40 -4.29 19.57
C HIS A 77 -1.56 -3.62 20.30
N GLU A 78 -2.51 -4.41 20.81
CA GLU A 78 -3.50 -3.89 21.74
C GLU A 78 -2.71 -3.25 22.88
N LEU A 79 -2.67 -1.91 22.90
CA LEU A 79 -2.14 -1.20 24.04
C LEU A 79 -3.05 -1.56 25.20
N GLY A 80 -2.56 -2.47 26.05
CA GLY A 80 -3.20 -2.78 27.31
C GLY A 80 -3.57 -1.46 28.00
N PRO A 81 -4.70 -1.40 28.73
CA PRO A 81 -5.29 -0.15 29.22
C PRO A 81 -4.31 0.75 30.01
N GLN A 82 -3.23 0.17 30.51
CA GLN A 82 -2.15 0.82 31.24
C GLN A 82 -1.24 1.73 30.37
N ASN A 83 -1.15 1.52 29.06
CA ASN A 83 -0.12 2.13 28.19
C ASN A 83 -0.67 3.09 27.12
N ARG A 84 -1.92 3.56 27.28
CA ARG A 84 -2.53 4.53 26.36
C ARG A 84 -1.98 5.95 26.62
N PRO A 85 -1.53 6.68 25.58
CA PRO A 85 -1.10 8.07 25.72
C PRO A 85 -2.21 8.93 26.33
N SER A 86 -1.85 9.79 27.30
CA SER A 86 -2.79 10.63 28.07
C SER A 86 -3.74 11.47 27.20
N ARG A 87 -3.29 11.81 25.99
CA ARG A 87 -4.03 12.59 24.98
C ARG A 87 -5.35 11.94 24.52
N TRP A 88 -5.51 10.62 24.67
CA TRP A 88 -6.71 9.88 24.27
C TRP A 88 -7.66 9.56 25.43
N ARG A 89 -7.40 10.06 26.65
CA ARG A 89 -8.29 9.85 27.82
C ARG A 89 -9.43 10.87 27.93
N GLU A 90 -9.36 11.98 27.20
CA GLU A 90 -10.34 13.08 27.36
C GLU A 90 -11.45 13.09 26.29
N GLU A 91 -11.33 12.34 25.19
CA GLU A 91 -12.32 12.36 24.10
C GLU A 91 -13.49 11.36 24.27
N ILE A 92 -13.48 10.54 25.31
CA ILE A 92 -14.60 9.66 25.68
C ILE A 92 -14.88 9.77 27.18
N GLY A 93 -15.22 10.98 27.60
CA GLY A 93 -15.85 11.24 28.88
C GLY A 93 -17.37 11.19 28.75
N ASN A 94 -17.94 10.00 28.99
CA ASN A 94 -19.13 9.68 29.80
C ASN A 94 -19.87 8.43 29.28
#